data_AF-A0A9E4IY02-F1
#
_entry.id   AF-A0A9E4IY02-F1
#
_cell.length_a   1.000
_cell.length_b   1.000
_cell.length_c   1.000
_cell.angle_alpha   90.00
_cell.angle_beta   90.00
_cell.angle_gamma   90.00
#
_symmetry.space_group_name_H-M   'P 1'
#
loop_
_entity.id
_entity.type
_entity.pdbx_description
1 polymer ?
#
loop_
_entity_poly.entity_id
_entity_poly.type
_entity_poly.pdbx_seq_one_letter_code
_entity_poly.pdbx_strand_id
1 'polypeptide(L)'
;MTTRRRLESTRFARHATIALPLLLAACATGGGPAPELPETPAASEAPAPAAAQPATVNEAPPAEPAASPSPVAAYLDDPAAITAGRRMFRAVCTGYCHSTTPGVTKDAPNLFDCNWDHGNTDADLYRVITQGVPDTEMLPFDGKIPEDTIWQVIAYVRSNSMDCS
;
A
#
# COMPACT_ATOMS: atom_id res chain seq x y z
N MET A 1 63.69 -12.81 41.97
CA MET A 1 63.85 -11.37 42.31
C MET A 1 63.07 -10.58 41.27
N THR A 2 61.74 -10.45 41.35
CA THR A 2 60.89 -9.76 42.36
C THR A 2 61.05 -8.24 42.30
N THR A 3 60.30 -7.56 41.44
CA THR A 3 59.71 -6.26 41.81
C THR A 3 58.42 -6.03 41.03
N ARG A 4 57.30 -6.32 41.70
CA ARG A 4 55.95 -6.00 41.26
C ARG A 4 55.79 -4.47 41.28
N ARG A 5 55.36 -3.86 40.17
CA ARG A 5 54.95 -2.46 40.16
C ARG A 5 53.50 -2.37 40.65
N ARG A 6 53.35 -1.81 41.83
CA ARG A 6 52.11 -1.53 42.55
C ARG A 6 51.32 -0.46 41.78
N LEU A 7 50.12 -0.80 41.29
CA LEU A 7 49.10 0.15 40.86
C LEU A 7 47.98 0.08 41.90
N GLU A 8 47.93 1.08 42.77
CA GLU A 8 46.86 1.31 43.73
C GLU A 8 46.37 2.75 43.56
N SER A 9 45.07 2.92 43.78
CA SER A 9 44.24 4.15 43.79
C SER A 9 43.52 4.41 42.47
N THR A 10 42.19 4.54 42.41
CA THR A 10 41.24 4.83 43.49
C THR A 10 39.81 4.62 42.96
N ARG A 11 39.05 3.78 43.67
CA ARG A 11 37.65 4.01 44.11
C ARG A 11 36.69 4.65 43.09
N PHE A 12 35.98 3.84 42.31
CA PHE A 12 34.63 4.21 41.84
C PHE A 12 33.59 3.64 42.80
N ALA A 13 33.23 4.47 43.79
CA ALA A 13 32.20 4.18 44.75
C ALA A 13 30.82 4.48 44.15
N ARG A 14 29.96 3.45 44.21
CA ARG A 14 28.58 3.51 44.71
C ARG A 14 27.56 4.33 43.90
N HIS A 15 26.81 3.57 43.07
CA HIS A 15 25.35 3.51 43.04
C HIS A 15 24.62 4.71 43.67
N ALA A 16 24.29 5.70 42.85
CA ALA A 16 23.31 6.72 43.18
C ALA A 16 21.91 6.12 43.00
N THR A 17 21.33 5.60 44.09
CA THR A 17 19.90 5.30 44.19
C THR A 17 19.14 6.62 44.17
N ILE A 18 18.63 6.99 43.00
CA ILE A 18 17.71 8.12 42.85
C ILE A 18 16.32 7.61 43.22
N ALA A 19 15.90 7.89 44.45
CA ALA A 19 14.53 7.74 44.90
C ALA A 19 13.69 8.84 44.26
N LEU A 20 12.89 8.49 43.24
CA LEU A 20 11.91 9.39 42.65
C LEU A 20 10.57 9.24 43.40
N PRO A 21 9.98 10.32 43.92
CA PRO A 21 8.78 10.25 44.73
C PRO A 21 7.56 9.85 43.90
N LEU A 22 6.80 8.93 44.50
CA LEU A 22 5.48 8.47 44.10
C LEU A 22 4.50 9.67 44.08
N LEU A 23 4.30 10.27 42.90
CA LEU A 23 3.21 11.24 42.69
C LEU A 23 1.94 10.47 42.29
N LEU A 24 1.08 10.28 43.29
CA LEU A 24 -0.31 9.92 43.14
C LEU A 24 -1.02 11.04 42.37
N ALA A 25 -1.35 10.80 41.10
CA ALA A 25 -2.29 11.62 40.34
C ALA A 25 -3.55 10.79 40.11
N ALA A 26 -4.56 11.03 40.94
CA ALA A 26 -5.92 10.52 40.77
C ALA A 26 -6.79 11.65 40.20
N CYS A 27 -7.19 11.51 38.93
CA CYS A 27 -8.36 12.14 38.30
C CYS A 27 -8.88 11.10 37.28
N ALA A 28 -9.92 10.35 37.61
CA ALA A 28 -11.32 10.64 37.26
C ALA A 28 -11.62 10.45 35.75
N THR A 29 -12.23 9.29 35.45
CA THR A 29 -13.35 9.05 34.52
C THR A 29 -13.37 9.75 33.15
N GLY A 30 -13.28 8.95 32.08
CA GLY A 30 -13.60 9.39 30.73
C GLY A 30 -13.64 8.25 29.71
N GLY A 31 -14.41 7.18 29.99
CA GLY A 31 -14.78 6.19 28.98
C GLY A 31 -15.86 6.78 28.08
N GLY A 32 -15.45 7.40 26.97
CA GLY A 32 -16.37 7.84 25.93
C GLY A 32 -16.85 6.65 25.09
N PRO A 33 -18.14 6.54 24.75
CA PRO A 33 -18.64 5.48 23.87
C PRO A 33 -18.07 5.64 22.45
N ALA A 34 -17.77 4.51 21.82
CA ALA A 34 -17.48 4.45 20.39
C ALA A 34 -18.66 5.04 19.60
N PRO A 35 -18.43 5.78 18.50
CA PRO A 35 -19.51 6.14 17.60
C PRO A 35 -20.06 4.86 16.96
N GLU A 36 -21.31 4.56 17.31
CA GLU A 36 -22.15 3.55 16.70
C GLU A 36 -22.33 3.90 15.22
N LEU A 37 -21.85 3.04 14.32
CA LEU A 37 -22.14 3.14 12.91
C LEU A 37 -23.64 2.85 12.72
N PRO A 38 -24.40 3.70 12.01
CA PRO A 38 -25.80 3.41 11.75
C PRO A 38 -25.91 2.17 10.84
N GLU A 39 -26.47 1.10 11.41
CA GLU A 39 -26.91 -0.06 10.67
C GLU A 39 -28.11 0.33 9.79
N THR A 40 -27.91 0.37 8.48
CA THR A 40 -29.03 0.44 7.52
C THR A 40 -29.60 -0.95 7.28
N PRO A 41 -30.92 -1.16 7.44
CA PRO A 41 -31.54 -2.46 7.18
C PRO A 41 -31.66 -2.75 5.68
N ALA A 42 -31.56 -4.04 5.38
CA ALA A 42 -31.67 -4.66 4.08
C ALA A 42 -33.10 -4.67 3.49
N ALA A 43 -33.16 -5.16 2.23
CA ALA A 43 -34.33 -5.49 1.39
C ALA A 43 -34.86 -4.30 0.55
N SER A 44 -35.21 -4.43 -0.73
CA SER A 44 -35.43 -5.58 -1.62
C SER A 44 -35.39 -5.04 -3.06
N GLU A 45 -34.89 -5.83 -4.02
CA GLU A 45 -35.63 -6.31 -5.21
C GLU A 45 -34.68 -6.57 -6.38
N ALA A 46 -34.58 -7.83 -6.79
CA ALA A 46 -34.11 -8.21 -8.11
C ALA A 46 -35.13 -7.80 -9.18
N PRO A 47 -34.69 -7.57 -10.42
CA PRO A 47 -35.06 -8.58 -11.41
C PRO A 47 -33.93 -8.96 -12.37
N ALA A 48 -33.91 -10.23 -12.72
CA ALA A 48 -33.31 -10.77 -13.94
C ALA A 48 -34.41 -11.57 -14.67
N PRO A 49 -34.22 -12.07 -15.92
CA PRO A 49 -33.13 -11.85 -16.88
C PRO A 49 -33.62 -11.58 -18.33
N ALA A 50 -32.73 -11.08 -19.20
CA ALA A 50 -32.65 -11.30 -20.66
C ALA A 50 -31.73 -10.20 -21.25
N ALA A 51 -30.78 -10.42 -22.14
CA ALA A 51 -30.53 -11.53 -23.05
C ALA A 51 -29.02 -11.64 -23.29
N ALA A 52 -28.57 -12.88 -23.53
CA ALA A 52 -27.25 -13.19 -24.04
C ALA A 52 -27.00 -12.46 -25.37
N GLN A 53 -25.91 -11.71 -25.45
CA GLN A 53 -25.33 -11.33 -26.73
C GLN A 53 -24.20 -12.31 -27.06
N PRO A 54 -24.17 -12.86 -28.29
CA PRO A 54 -23.13 -13.81 -28.68
C PRO A 54 -21.78 -13.10 -28.79
N ALA A 55 -20.77 -13.73 -28.17
CA ALA A 55 -19.38 -13.39 -28.35
C ALA A 55 -19.01 -13.50 -29.83
N THR A 56 -18.62 -12.38 -30.43
CA THR A 56 -17.80 -12.40 -31.64
C THR A 56 -16.44 -11.86 -31.27
N VAL A 57 -15.47 -12.77 -31.24
CA VAL A 57 -14.04 -12.50 -31.19
C VAL A 57 -13.69 -11.55 -32.33
N ASN A 58 -13.10 -10.40 -32.01
CA ASN A 58 -12.39 -9.58 -32.98
C ASN A 58 -11.17 -8.96 -32.28
N GLU A 59 -10.02 -9.56 -32.61
CA GLU A 59 -8.71 -8.93 -32.77
C GLU A 59 -8.26 -7.96 -31.66
N ALA A 60 -7.25 -8.39 -30.89
CA ALA A 60 -6.45 -7.46 -30.09
C ALA A 60 -5.92 -6.36 -31.03
N PRO A 61 -6.16 -5.07 -30.74
CA PRO A 61 -5.65 -4.01 -31.60
C PRO A 61 -4.11 -4.08 -31.71
N PRO A 62 -3.54 -3.82 -32.89
CA PRO A 62 -2.09 -3.76 -33.06
C PRO A 62 -1.52 -2.73 -32.09
N ALA A 63 -0.44 -3.10 -31.40
CA ALA A 63 0.28 -2.20 -30.51
C ALA A 63 0.64 -0.90 -31.24
N GLU A 64 -0.06 0.18 -30.90
CA GLU A 64 0.21 1.51 -31.43
C GLU A 64 1.53 2.07 -30.84
N PRO A 65 2.28 2.86 -31.63
CA PRO A 65 3.61 3.34 -31.27
C PRO A 65 3.55 4.40 -30.16
N ALA A 66 4.47 4.30 -29.19
CA ALA A 66 4.85 5.29 -28.19
C ALA A 66 3.74 6.24 -27.71
N ALA A 67 3.13 5.84 -26.59
CA ALA A 67 2.15 6.59 -25.83
C ALA A 67 2.52 8.07 -25.63
N SER A 68 1.51 8.95 -25.75
CA SER A 68 1.49 10.27 -25.14
C SER A 68 2.06 10.21 -23.72
N PRO A 69 2.76 11.26 -23.23
CA PRO A 69 3.35 11.22 -21.90
C PRO A 69 2.26 10.94 -20.86
N SER A 70 2.43 9.84 -20.14
CA SER A 70 1.59 9.48 -19.01
C SER A 70 1.55 10.62 -17.99
N PRO A 71 0.40 10.89 -17.36
CA PRO A 71 0.31 11.93 -16.33
C PRO A 71 1.08 11.57 -15.06
N VAL A 72 1.57 10.32 -14.90
CA VAL A 72 2.24 9.85 -13.68
C VAL A 72 3.42 10.72 -13.26
N ALA A 73 4.13 11.35 -14.19
CA ALA A 73 5.30 12.17 -13.90
C ALA A 73 4.97 13.32 -12.92
N ALA A 74 3.82 13.96 -13.10
CA ALA A 74 3.36 15.02 -12.20
C ALA A 74 3.14 14.53 -10.76
N TYR A 75 2.70 13.28 -10.58
CA TYR A 75 2.49 12.68 -9.26
C TYR A 75 3.79 12.12 -8.66
N LEU A 76 4.76 11.73 -9.49
CA LEU A 76 6.09 11.32 -9.03
C LEU A 76 6.89 12.50 -8.45
N ASP A 77 6.69 13.70 -9.01
CA ASP A 77 7.31 14.93 -8.52
C ASP A 77 6.63 15.50 -7.26
N ASP A 78 5.49 14.93 -6.83
CA ASP A 78 4.74 15.34 -5.63
C ASP A 78 4.82 14.29 -4.49
N PRO A 79 5.59 14.55 -3.42
CA PRO A 79 5.65 13.66 -2.26
C PRO A 79 4.29 13.44 -1.55
N ALA A 80 3.36 14.40 -1.64
CA ALA A 80 2.02 14.26 -1.08
C ALA A 80 1.19 13.25 -1.90
N ALA A 81 1.27 13.31 -3.24
CA ALA A 81 0.68 12.34 -4.14
C ALA A 81 1.21 10.91 -3.89
N ILE A 82 2.53 10.73 -3.78
CA ILE A 82 3.12 9.42 -3.44
C ILE A 82 2.61 8.91 -2.09
N THR A 83 2.50 9.81 -1.10
CA THR A 83 2.00 9.45 0.24
C THR A 83 0.52 9.04 0.20
N ALA A 84 -0.31 9.73 -0.60
CA ALA A 84 -1.70 9.38 -0.81
C ALA A 84 -1.83 8.03 -1.52
N GLY A 85 -1.06 7.81 -2.58
CA GLY A 85 -0.98 6.55 -3.31
C GLY A 85 -0.61 5.37 -2.42
N ARG A 86 0.41 5.55 -1.55
CA ARG A 86 0.79 4.53 -0.55
C ARG A 86 -0.34 4.18 0.40
N ARG A 87 -1.08 5.17 0.90
CA ARG A 87 -2.21 4.94 1.81
C ARG A 87 -3.31 4.15 1.10
N MET A 88 -3.62 4.52 -0.13
CA MET A 88 -4.62 3.84 -0.92
C MET A 88 -4.21 2.39 -1.26
N PHE A 89 -2.97 2.21 -1.71
CA PHE A 89 -2.41 0.89 -2.00
C PHE A 89 -2.48 -0.04 -0.79
N ARG A 90 -2.14 0.48 0.41
CA ARG A 90 -2.25 -0.30 1.64
C ARG A 90 -3.68 -0.66 1.99
N ALA A 91 -4.61 0.28 1.85
CA ALA A 91 -6.01 0.06 2.19
C ALA A 91 -6.71 -0.95 1.27
N VAL A 92 -6.39 -0.92 -0.02
CA VAL A 92 -7.15 -1.68 -1.03
C VAL A 92 -6.37 -2.84 -1.63
N CYS A 93 -5.13 -2.61 -2.06
CA CYS A 93 -4.36 -3.60 -2.80
C CYS A 93 -3.69 -4.63 -1.88
N THR A 94 -3.21 -4.19 -0.70
CA THR A 94 -2.48 -5.08 0.23
C THR A 94 -3.35 -5.80 1.24
N GLY A 95 -4.58 -5.31 1.45
CA GLY A 95 -5.52 -5.88 2.40
C GLY A 95 -5.81 -7.35 2.12
N TYR A 96 -5.69 -7.74 0.85
CA TYR A 96 -5.94 -9.09 0.38
C TYR A 96 -4.76 -9.65 -0.40
N CYS A 97 -4.32 -8.98 -1.48
CA CYS A 97 -3.59 -9.69 -2.53
C CYS A 97 -2.10 -9.33 -2.65
N HIS A 98 -1.74 -8.04 -2.68
CA HIS A 98 -0.36 -7.64 -2.96
C HIS A 98 0.49 -7.46 -1.69
N SER A 99 1.79 -7.79 -1.80
CA SER A 99 2.78 -7.49 -0.77
C SER A 99 3.36 -6.08 -0.96
N THR A 100 3.75 -5.43 0.13
CA THR A 100 4.60 -4.21 0.09
C THR A 100 6.09 -4.52 0.22
N THR A 101 6.45 -5.77 0.47
CA THR A 101 7.84 -6.18 0.66
C THR A 101 8.39 -6.66 -0.68
N PRO A 102 9.45 -6.03 -1.22
CA PRO A 102 10.09 -6.48 -2.46
C PRO A 102 10.49 -7.96 -2.39
N GLY A 103 10.27 -8.70 -3.48
CA GLY A 103 10.56 -10.14 -3.57
C GLY A 103 9.63 -11.08 -2.79
N VAL A 104 8.64 -10.56 -2.05
CA VAL A 104 7.63 -11.38 -1.37
C VAL A 104 6.34 -11.39 -2.18
N THR A 105 5.89 -12.56 -2.61
CA THR A 105 4.57 -12.77 -3.21
C THR A 105 3.58 -13.28 -2.16
N LYS A 106 2.30 -12.92 -2.30
CA LYS A 106 1.19 -13.52 -1.52
C LYS A 106 0.28 -14.27 -2.51
N ASP A 107 -1.01 -13.91 -2.53
CA ASP A 107 -2.01 -14.42 -3.48
C ASP A 107 -1.95 -13.71 -4.84
N ALA A 108 -1.14 -12.65 -4.97
CA ALA A 108 -0.89 -11.92 -6.23
C ALA A 108 0.59 -11.57 -6.44
N PRO A 109 0.99 -11.19 -7.68
CA PRO A 109 2.37 -10.84 -8.01
C PRO A 109 2.93 -9.71 -7.15
N ASN A 110 4.26 -9.69 -7.01
CA ASN A 110 4.94 -8.57 -6.41
C ASN A 110 4.99 -7.42 -7.41
N LEU A 111 4.63 -6.20 -6.98
CA LEU A 111 4.59 -5.02 -7.87
C LEU A 111 5.85 -4.15 -7.75
N PHE A 112 6.83 -4.58 -6.95
CA PHE A 112 8.06 -3.85 -6.67
C PHE A 112 9.31 -4.56 -7.19
N ASP A 113 9.17 -5.72 -7.82
CA ASP A 113 10.26 -6.42 -8.51
C ASP A 113 10.24 -6.13 -10.03
N CYS A 114 11.00 -6.93 -10.79
CA CYS A 114 11.15 -6.77 -12.22
C CYS A 114 10.19 -7.61 -13.07
N ASN A 115 9.27 -8.36 -12.46
CA ASN A 115 8.40 -9.27 -13.19
C ASN A 115 7.00 -8.66 -13.36
N TRP A 116 6.60 -8.42 -14.61
CA TRP A 116 5.33 -7.81 -14.97
C TRP A 116 4.54 -8.70 -15.93
N ASP A 117 3.48 -9.34 -15.44
CA ASP A 117 2.72 -10.31 -16.22
C ASP A 117 1.72 -9.67 -17.20
N HIS A 118 1.35 -8.40 -16.98
CA HIS A 118 0.30 -7.70 -17.73
C HIS A 118 0.76 -6.37 -18.36
N GLY A 119 2.07 -6.24 -18.59
CA GLY A 119 2.71 -5.03 -19.09
C GLY A 119 3.25 -4.15 -17.96
N ASN A 120 4.27 -3.36 -18.28
CA ASN A 120 5.01 -2.55 -17.31
C ASN A 120 5.00 -1.05 -17.66
N THR A 121 4.21 -0.62 -18.63
CA THR A 121 4.04 0.82 -18.94
C THR A 121 3.03 1.46 -17.99
N ASP A 122 3.01 2.78 -17.89
CA ASP A 122 2.02 3.45 -17.04
C ASP A 122 0.59 3.23 -17.54
N ALA A 123 0.44 3.15 -18.87
CA ALA A 123 -0.84 2.82 -19.49
C ALA A 123 -1.28 1.39 -19.15
N ASP A 124 -0.35 0.43 -19.09
CA ASP A 124 -0.65 -0.93 -18.66
C ASP A 124 -1.09 -0.98 -17.20
N LEU A 125 -0.36 -0.32 -16.30
CA LEU A 125 -0.71 -0.23 -14.89
C LEU A 125 -2.10 0.39 -14.71
N TYR A 126 -2.37 1.49 -15.41
CA TYR A 126 -3.67 2.15 -15.38
C TYR A 126 -4.79 1.23 -15.89
N ARG A 127 -4.58 0.58 -17.03
CA ARG A 127 -5.53 -0.38 -17.61
C ARG A 127 -5.81 -1.54 -16.65
N VAL A 128 -4.79 -2.13 -16.06
CA VAL A 128 -4.94 -3.25 -15.11
C VAL A 128 -5.69 -2.83 -13.86
N ILE A 129 -5.40 -1.64 -13.30
CA ILE A 129 -6.12 -1.15 -12.11
C ILE A 129 -7.58 -0.82 -12.45
N THR A 130 -7.84 -0.17 -13.58
CA THR A 130 -9.19 0.25 -13.95
C THR A 130 -10.07 -0.92 -14.41
N GLN A 131 -9.53 -1.81 -15.24
CA GLN A 131 -10.28 -2.89 -15.90
C GLN A 131 -10.13 -4.25 -15.20
N GLY A 132 -9.21 -4.38 -14.25
CA GLY A 132 -8.86 -5.66 -13.66
C GLY A 132 -8.16 -6.58 -14.66
N VAL A 133 -8.06 -7.85 -14.29
CA VAL A 133 -7.55 -8.91 -15.17
C VAL A 133 -8.58 -10.04 -15.22
N PRO A 134 -9.16 -10.34 -16.40
CA PRO A 134 -10.11 -11.44 -16.57
C PRO A 134 -9.55 -12.77 -16.05
N ASP A 135 -10.43 -13.61 -15.51
CA ASP A 135 -10.10 -14.93 -14.95
C ASP A 135 -9.08 -14.90 -13.78
N THR A 136 -8.97 -13.77 -13.09
CA THR A 136 -8.17 -13.61 -11.87
C THR A 136 -8.94 -12.88 -10.76
N GLU A 137 -8.37 -12.85 -9.56
CA GLU A 137 -8.89 -12.09 -8.42
C GLU A 137 -8.58 -10.57 -8.50
N MET A 138 -7.87 -10.10 -9.54
CA MET A 138 -7.61 -8.66 -9.74
C MET A 138 -8.85 -7.98 -10.32
N LEU A 139 -9.69 -7.46 -9.43
CA LEU A 139 -10.95 -6.79 -9.77
C LEU A 139 -10.73 -5.42 -10.45
N PRO A 140 -11.67 -4.96 -11.29
CA PRO A 140 -11.68 -3.58 -11.80
C PRO A 140 -11.98 -2.57 -10.68
N PHE A 141 -11.26 -1.44 -10.71
CA PHE A 141 -11.46 -0.31 -9.80
C PHE A 141 -12.00 0.95 -10.46
N ASP A 142 -12.29 0.91 -11.77
CA ASP A 142 -12.95 2.03 -12.46
C ASP A 142 -14.28 2.40 -11.76
N GLY A 143 -14.50 3.70 -11.57
CA GLY A 143 -15.65 4.25 -10.84
C GLY A 143 -15.69 3.94 -9.32
N LYS A 144 -14.81 3.08 -8.80
CA LYS A 144 -14.71 2.78 -7.35
C LYS A 144 -13.67 3.63 -6.64
N ILE A 145 -12.63 4.02 -7.37
CA ILE A 145 -11.55 4.87 -6.90
C ILE A 145 -11.45 6.06 -7.86
N PRO A 146 -11.30 7.31 -7.37
CA PRO A 146 -11.08 8.46 -8.24
C PRO A 146 -9.85 8.26 -9.13
N GLU A 147 -9.92 8.74 -10.38
CA GLU A 147 -8.83 8.59 -11.35
C GLU A 147 -7.50 9.17 -10.84
N ASP A 148 -7.51 10.36 -10.24
CA ASP A 148 -6.32 10.95 -9.61
C ASP A 148 -5.68 10.01 -8.58
N THR A 149 -6.50 9.32 -7.79
CA THR A 149 -6.03 8.37 -6.79
C THR A 149 -5.41 7.13 -7.44
N ILE A 150 -5.91 6.69 -8.60
CA ILE A 150 -5.28 5.61 -9.39
C ILE A 150 -3.88 6.06 -9.84
N TRP A 151 -3.74 7.26 -10.39
CA TRP A 151 -2.43 7.79 -10.79
C TRP A 151 -1.47 7.97 -9.60
N GLN A 152 -1.95 8.38 -8.44
CA GLN A 152 -1.18 8.40 -7.20
C GLN A 152 -0.70 7.00 -6.78
N VAL A 153 -1.55 5.98 -6.91
CA VAL A 153 -1.16 4.58 -6.65
C VAL A 153 -0.07 4.14 -7.62
N ILE A 154 -0.19 4.45 -8.91
CA ILE A 154 0.82 4.14 -9.92
C ILE A 154 2.14 4.85 -9.59
N ALA A 155 2.11 6.13 -9.22
CA ALA A 155 3.30 6.87 -8.79
C ALA A 155 3.94 6.24 -7.54
N TYR A 156 3.14 5.76 -6.58
CA TYR A 156 3.65 5.01 -5.44
C TYR A 156 4.32 3.70 -5.86
N VAL A 157 3.71 2.91 -6.76
CA VAL A 157 4.32 1.68 -7.27
C VAL A 157 5.66 2.00 -7.93
N ARG A 158 5.68 2.93 -8.88
CA ARG A 158 6.89 3.37 -9.59
C ARG A 158 8.01 3.86 -8.68
N SER A 159 7.70 4.68 -7.69
CA SER A 159 8.71 5.21 -6.75
C SER A 159 9.31 4.14 -5.82
N ASN A 160 8.78 2.92 -5.83
CA ASN A 160 9.25 1.82 -4.98
C ASN A 160 9.62 0.56 -5.79
N SER A 161 9.37 0.53 -7.10
CA SER A 161 9.79 -0.56 -7.98
C SER A 161 11.28 -0.46 -8.28
N MET A 162 11.93 -1.62 -8.46
CA MET A 162 13.33 -1.66 -8.87
C MET A 162 13.50 -1.13 -10.30
N ASP A 163 14.62 -0.48 -10.58
CA ASP A 163 15.03 -0.14 -11.95
C ASP A 163 15.50 -1.41 -12.65
N CYS A 164 14.67 -1.92 -13.55
CA CYS A 164 14.93 -3.16 -14.27
C CYS A 164 15.53 -2.81 -15.64
N SER A 165 16.83 -3.05 -15.80
CA SER A 165 17.59 -2.84 -17.05
C SER A 165 17.63 -4.09 -17.92
#